data_AF-A0A957XWW2-F1
#
_entry.id   AF-A0A957XWW2-F1
#
_cell.length_a   1.000
_cell.length_b   1.000
_cell.length_c   1.000
_cell.angle_alpha   90.00
_cell.angle_beta   90.00
_cell.angle_gamma   90.00
#
_symmetry.space_group_name_H-M   'P 1'
#
loop_
_entity.id
_entity.type
_entity.pdbx_description
1 polymer ?
#
loop_
_entity_poly.entity_id
_entity_poly.type
_entity_poly.pdbx_seq_one_letter_code
_entity_poly.pdbx_strand_id
1 'polypeptide(L)' 'FSRIYHEKFIGQIEAIIAEGIQSGELRSMNTSLATWLLLGMMYPFFYAAHAGEMTSFDETTDLMLAIFFDGAAGS' A
#
# COMPACT_ATOMS: atom_id res chain seq x y z
N PHE A 1 9.46 -12.12 16.79
CA PHE A 1 8.04 -11.75 16.67
C PHE A 1 7.72 -10.90 15.43
N SER A 2 8.64 -10.10 14.87
CA SER A 2 8.38 -9.25 13.69
C SER A 2 8.37 -9.97 12.33
N ARG A 3 9.11 -11.09 12.17
CA ARG A 3 9.32 -11.74 10.87
C ARG A 3 8.10 -12.43 10.27
N ILE A 4 7.33 -13.15 11.10
CA ILE A 4 6.08 -13.81 10.67
C ILE A 4 5.00 -12.79 10.30
N TYR A 5 4.96 -11.66 11.01
CA TYR A 5 4.02 -10.59 10.71
C TYR A 5 4.36 -9.94 9.37
N HIS A 6 5.63 -9.59 9.15
CA HIS A 6 6.09 -9.06 7.86
C HIS A 6 5.85 -10.05 6.71
N GLU A 7 6.23 -11.32 6.86
CA GLU A 7 6.10 -12.32 5.78
C GLU A 7 4.63 -12.62 5.43
N LYS A 8 3.75 -12.77 6.43
CA LYS A 8 2.32 -13.04 6.18
C LYS A 8 1.51 -11.81 5.77
N PHE A 9 1.95 -10.62 6.14
CA PHE A 9 1.29 -9.37 5.77
C PHE A 9 1.72 -8.93 4.36
N ILE A 10 3.03 -8.92 4.08
CA ILE A 10 3.57 -8.57 2.75
C ILE A 10 3.01 -9.52 1.69
N GLY A 11 3.05 -10.83 1.95
CA GLY A 11 2.57 -11.81 0.97
C GLY A 11 1.08 -11.66 0.63
N GLN A 12 0.25 -11.17 1.56
CA GLN A 12 -1.16 -10.90 1.27
C GLN A 12 -1.35 -9.65 0.40
N ILE A 13 -0.57 -8.59 0.65
CA ILE A 13 -0.60 -7.39 -0.21
C ILE A 13 -0.12 -7.75 -1.62
N GLU A 14 0.97 -8.53 -1.73
CA GLU A 14 1.45 -9.01 -3.03
C GLU A 14 0.39 -9.82 -3.77
N ALA A 15 -0.35 -10.68 -3.07
CA ALA A 15 -1.44 -11.46 -3.65
C ALA A 15 -2.58 -10.59 -4.17
N ILE A 16 -3.01 -9.57 -3.40
CA ILE A 16 -4.05 -8.62 -3.82
C ILE A 16 -3.61 -7.86 -5.08
N ILE A 17 -2.38 -7.37 -5.11
CA ILE A 17 -1.85 -6.65 -6.28
C ILE A 17 -1.75 -7.60 -7.48
N ALA A 18 -1.32 -8.85 -7.28
CA ALA A 18 -1.24 -9.85 -8.34
C ALA A 18 -2.63 -10.18 -8.92
N GLU A 19 -3.65 -10.28 -8.07
CA GLU A 19 -5.04 -10.49 -8.49
C GLU A 19 -5.56 -9.32 -9.32
N GLY A 20 -5.36 -8.08 -8.86
CA GLY A 20 -5.74 -6.88 -9.62
C GLY A 20 -5.05 -6.76 -10.98
N ILE A 21 -3.80 -7.21 -11.09
CA ILE A 21 -3.10 -7.31 -12.39
C ILE A 21 -3.77 -8.37 -13.28
N GLN A 22 -4.15 -9.51 -12.70
CA GLN A 22 -4.76 -10.62 -13.43
C GLN A 22 -6.18 -10.30 -13.92
N SER A 23 -6.95 -9.52 -13.15
CA SER A 23 -8.28 -9.05 -13.54
C SER A 23 -8.24 -7.88 -14.52
N GLY A 24 -7.08 -7.24 -14.71
CA GLY A 24 -6.90 -6.06 -15.55
C GLY A 24 -7.29 -4.75 -14.88
N GLU A 25 -7.60 -4.76 -13.58
CA GLU A 25 -7.85 -3.56 -12.76
C GLU A 25 -6.57 -2.75 -12.53
N LEU A 26 -5.43 -3.43 -12.43
CA LEU A 26 -4.11 -2.83 -12.29
C LEU A 26 -3.26 -3.10 -13.54
N ARG A 27 -2.42 -2.14 -13.92
CA ARG A 27 -1.45 -2.36 -15.00
C ARG A 27 -0.41 -3.40 -14.60
N SER A 28 0.18 -4.07 -15.58
CA SER A 28 1.29 -5.00 -15.33
C SER A 28 2.47 -4.28 -14.68
N MET A 29 2.86 -4.71 -13.48
CA MET A 29 3.97 -4.16 -12.70
C MET A 29 4.60 -5.22 -11.79
N ASN A 30 5.77 -4.90 -11.23
CA ASN A 30 6.40 -5.77 -10.23
C ASN A 30 5.64 -5.69 -8.90
N THR A 31 5.00 -6.79 -8.50
CA THR A 31 4.14 -6.89 -7.31
C THR A 31 4.88 -6.60 -6.01
N SER A 32 6.11 -7.11 -5.86
CA SER A 32 6.93 -6.86 -4.68
C SER A 32 7.33 -5.39 -4.57
N LEU A 33 7.75 -4.75 -5.68
CA LEU A 33 8.08 -3.33 -5.70
C LEU A 33 6.86 -2.47 -5.35
N ALA A 34 5.70 -2.77 -5.92
CA ALA A 34 4.45 -2.08 -5.63
C ALA A 34 4.07 -2.20 -4.14
N THR A 35 4.23 -3.40 -3.57
CA THR A 35 4.00 -3.65 -2.14
C THR A 35 4.95 -2.83 -1.26
N TRP A 36 6.24 -2.79 -1.60
CA TRP A 36 7.23 -1.98 -0.86
C TRP A 36 6.96 -0.48 -0.96
N LEU A 37 6.49 0.01 -2.11
CA LEU A 37 6.09 1.40 -2.28
C LEU A 37 4.88 1.76 -1.40
N LEU A 38 3.85 0.90 -1.39
CA LEU A 38 2.68 1.09 -0.52
C LEU A 38 3.10 1.13 0.96
N LEU A 39 3.94 0.19 1.40
CA LEU A 39 4.47 0.18 2.77
C LEU A 39 5.31 1.43 3.09
N GLY A 40 6.08 1.91 2.12
CA GLY A 40 6.85 3.16 2.24
C GLY A 40 5.95 4.37 2.44
N MET A 41 4.80 4.42 1.76
CA MET A 41 3.78 5.47 1.97
C MET A 41 3.07 5.33 3.31
N MET A 42 2.90 4.10 3.82
CA MET A 42 2.31 3.87 5.15
C MET A 42 3.26 4.23 6.30
N TYR A 43 4.57 4.14 6.08
CA TYR A 43 5.59 4.28 7.12
C TYR A 43 5.49 5.58 7.94
N PRO A 44 5.28 6.78 7.35
CA PRO A 44 5.08 8.02 8.11
C PRO A 44 3.91 7.96 9.09
N PHE A 45 2.88 7.17 8.81
CA PHE A 45 1.69 7.04 9.68
C PHE A 45 1.93 6.13 10.88
N PHE A 46 2.95 5.27 10.85
CA PHE A 46 3.33 4.45 11.99
C PHE A 46 4.20 5.19 13.02
N TYR A 47 4.76 6.35 12.67
CA TYR A 47 5.58 7.16 13.58
C TYR A 47 4.83 8.39 14.06
N ALA A 48 4.63 8.48 15.38
CA ALA A 48 3.91 9.56 16.06
C ALA A 48 4.45 10.99 15.78
N ALA A 49 5.64 11.12 15.19
CA ALA A 49 6.25 12.41 14.86
C ALA A 49 5.41 13.24 13.86
N HIS A 50 4.58 12.60 13.03
CA HIS A 50 3.73 13.28 12.05
C HIS A 50 2.24 13.30 12.44
N ALA A 51 1.88 12.75 13.60
CA ALA A 51 0.49 12.68 14.06
C ALA A 51 -0.13 14.06 14.29
N GLY A 52 0.68 15.11 14.48
CA GLY A 52 0.23 16.49 14.66
C GLY A 52 -0.24 17.18 13.38
N GLU A 53 0.11 16.66 12.20
CA GLU A 53 -0.30 17.21 10.89
C GLU A 53 -1.48 16.44 10.27
N MET A 54 -1.86 15.30 10.85
CA MET A 54 -3.00 14.51 10.37
C MET A 54 -4.32 15.07 10.90
N THR A 55 -5.22 15.40 9.97
CA THR A 55 -6.59 15.78 10.31
C THR A 55 -7.37 14.59 10.87
N SER A 56 -7.28 13.44 10.19
CA SER A 56 -7.80 12.14 10.65
C SER A 56 -7.05 10.96 10.00
N PHE A 57 -7.00 9.83 10.70
CA PHE A 57 -6.35 8.60 10.21
C PHE A 57 -7.07 8.02 8.98
N ASP A 58 -8.40 8.10 8.98
CA ASP A 58 -9.25 7.54 7.92
C ASP A 58 -9.07 8.32 6.61
N GLU A 59 -9.18 9.66 6.63
CA GLU A 59 -8.99 10.50 5.43
C GLU A 59 -7.59 10.34 4.83
N THR A 60 -6.59 10.20 5.69
CA THR A 60 -5.19 10.02 5.27
C THR A 60 -4.98 8.66 4.62
N THR A 61 -5.59 7.60 5.18
CA THR A 61 -5.53 6.25 4.62
C THR A 61 -6.23 6.20 3.27
N ASP A 62 -7.42 6.78 3.17
CA ASP A 62 -8.20 6.82 1.93
C ASP A 62 -7.46 7.57 0.83
N LEU A 63 -6.88 8.74 1.13
CA LEU A 63 -6.10 9.52 0.18
C LEU A 63 -4.84 8.76 -0.30
N MET A 64 -4.12 8.11 0.62
CA MET A 64 -2.94 7.32 0.27
C MET A 64 -3.31 6.16 -0.67
N LEU A 65 -4.38 5.43 -0.37
CA LEU A 65 -4.85 4.32 -1.20
C LEU A 65 -5.31 4.80 -2.57
N ALA A 66 -6.04 5.93 -2.63
CA ALA A 66 -6.44 6.55 -3.89
C ALA A 66 -5.21 6.91 -4.75
N ILE A 67 -4.23 7.63 -4.19
CA ILE A 67 -3.01 8.01 -4.91
C ILE A 67 -2.25 6.77 -5.42
N PHE A 68 -2.13 5.74 -4.57
CA PHE A 68 -1.44 4.51 -4.96
C PHE A 68 -2.15 3.81 -6.11
N PHE A 69 -3.46 3.58 -5.99
CA PHE A 69 -4.22 2.80 -6.95
C PHE A 69 -4.52 3.57 -8.23
N ASP A 70 -4.71 4.89 -8.18
CA ASP A 70 -4.84 5.72 -9.39
C ASP A 70 -3.55 5.68 -10.22
N GLY A 71 -2.37 5.70 -9.58
CA GLY A 71 -1.09 5.54 -10.27
C GLY A 71 -0.83 4.10 -10.76
N ALA A 72 -1.53 3.12 -10.19
CA ALA A 72 -1.42 1.71 -10.54
C ALA A 72 -2.46 1.27 -11.60
N ALA A 73 -3.59 1.96 -11.69
CA ALA A 73 -4.56 1.80 -12.76
C ALA A 73 -3.90 2.23 -14.08
N GLY A 74 -3.90 1.34 -15.07
CA GLY A 74 -3.43 1.69 -16.41
C GLY A 74 -4.41 2.66 -17.06
N SER A 75 -3.91 3.81 -17.53
CA SER A 75 -4.66 4.71 -18.41
C SER A 75 -4.98 4.08 -19.75
#